data_AF-A0A5J4G1A0-F1
#
_entry.id   AF-A0A5J4G1A0-F1
#
_cell.length_a   1.000
_cell.length_b   1.000
_cell.length_c   1.000
_cell.angle_alpha   90.00
_cell.angle_beta   90.00
_cell.angle_gamma   90.00
#
_symmetry.space_group_name_H-M   'P 1'
#
loop_
_entity.id
_entity.type
_entity.pdbx_description
1 polymer ?
#
loop_
_entity_poly.entity_id
_entity_poly.type
_entity_poly.pdbx_seq_one_letter_code
_entity_poly.pdbx_strand_id
1 'polypeptide(L)'
;MYDMHSYNWKRWNREVPVINLGTSNIDNKRFENFAETWRESLSRLKLPNEISATSKINDTFQGNGYFLKYITENFKNTLVLATEFKKIYCDELNQIIFPEVVHAIEQQLQFKIKKHAEEFIKAHKQN
;
A
#
# COMPACT_ATOMS: atom_id res chain seq x y z
N MET A 1 -8.09 -2.71 7.55
CA MET A 1 -7.66 -3.89 6.78
C MET A 1 -6.61 -3.45 5.79
N TYR A 2 -5.47 -4.13 5.77
CA TYR A 2 -4.41 -3.88 4.80
C TYR A 2 -4.57 -4.92 3.69
N ASP A 3 -5.02 -4.48 2.53
CA ASP A 3 -5.26 -5.33 1.37
C ASP A 3 -4.04 -5.24 0.45
N MET A 4 -3.09 -6.17 0.65
CA MET A 4 -1.74 -6.08 0.11
C MET A 4 -1.61 -6.93 -1.16
N HIS A 5 -1.18 -6.30 -2.24
CA HIS A 5 -1.01 -6.92 -3.56
C HIS A 5 0.36 -6.62 -4.14
N SER A 6 0.67 -7.27 -5.24
CA SER A 6 1.80 -6.91 -6.09
C SER A 6 1.40 -6.85 -7.56
N TYR A 7 2.13 -6.08 -8.36
CA TYR A 7 1.81 -5.93 -9.77
C TYR A 7 3.05 -6.01 -10.67
N ASN A 8 2.83 -6.56 -11.87
CA ASN A 8 3.86 -6.66 -12.88
C ASN A 8 4.11 -5.28 -13.50
N TRP A 9 5.36 -4.83 -13.50
CA TRP A 9 5.72 -3.47 -13.89
C TRP A 9 6.46 -3.38 -15.22
N LYS A 10 7.10 -4.47 -15.67
CA LYS A 10 7.81 -4.50 -16.96
C LYS A 10 6.91 -4.26 -18.17
N ARG A 11 5.58 -4.40 -18.01
CA ARG A 11 4.57 -4.18 -19.06
C ARG A 11 4.18 -2.71 -19.30
N TRP A 12 4.62 -1.79 -18.44
CA TRP A 12 4.23 -0.38 -18.54
C TRP A 12 5.19 0.40 -19.42
N ASN A 13 4.65 1.23 -20.30
CA ASN A 13 5.41 2.13 -21.19
C ASN A 13 5.71 3.50 -20.54
N ARG A 14 5.49 3.63 -19.24
CA ARG A 14 5.74 4.82 -18.44
C ARG A 14 6.32 4.45 -17.09
N GLU A 15 6.92 5.43 -16.41
CA GLU A 15 7.27 5.27 -15.00
C GLU A 15 6.01 5.09 -14.14
N VAL A 16 6.06 4.12 -13.23
CA VAL A 16 5.02 3.76 -12.27
C VAL A 16 5.65 3.66 -10.87
N PRO A 17 4.91 4.06 -9.81
CA PRO A 17 5.46 4.14 -8.46
C PRO A 17 5.82 2.77 -7.88
N VAL A 18 6.78 2.69 -6.96
CA VAL A 18 7.09 1.44 -6.25
C VAL A 18 5.88 0.95 -5.44
N ILE A 19 5.12 1.87 -4.87
CA ILE A 19 3.89 1.60 -4.14
C ILE A 19 2.75 2.41 -4.76
N ASN A 20 1.63 1.75 -5.05
CA ASN A 20 0.37 2.41 -5.33
C ASN A 20 -0.60 2.18 -4.15
N LEU A 21 -1.40 3.19 -3.83
CA LEU A 21 -2.51 3.07 -2.91
C LEU A 21 -3.82 3.43 -3.62
N GLY A 22 -4.70 2.45 -3.79
CA GLY A 22 -6.02 2.62 -4.37
C GLY A 22 -7.04 3.10 -3.33
N THR A 23 -7.54 4.32 -3.46
CA THR A 23 -8.44 4.96 -2.48
C THR A 23 -9.77 5.43 -3.06
N SER A 24 -10.02 5.26 -4.36
CA SER A 24 -11.19 5.88 -5.00
C SER A 24 -12.54 5.41 -4.43
N ASN A 25 -12.57 4.23 -3.82
CA ASN A 25 -13.80 3.63 -3.29
C ASN A 25 -13.82 3.54 -1.75
N ILE A 26 -12.91 4.21 -1.03
CA ILE A 26 -13.01 4.34 0.43
C ILE A 26 -13.90 5.54 0.81
N ASP A 27 -14.32 5.62 2.07
CA ASP A 27 -14.95 6.82 2.62
C ASP A 27 -13.90 7.92 2.86
N ASN A 28 -13.51 8.62 1.78
CA ASN A 28 -12.43 9.62 1.82
C ASN A 28 -12.75 10.77 2.80
N LYS A 29 -14.02 11.11 3.03
CA LYS A 29 -14.39 12.12 4.03
C LYS A 29 -13.91 11.77 5.44
N ARG A 30 -13.83 10.48 5.77
CA ARG A 30 -13.43 9.99 7.09
C ARG A 30 -11.99 9.48 7.13
N PHE A 31 -11.50 8.94 6.01
CA PHE A 31 -10.29 8.13 6.00
C PHE A 31 -9.17 8.64 5.10
N GLU A 32 -9.36 9.73 4.35
CA GLU A 32 -8.32 10.30 3.47
C GLU A 32 -7.00 10.56 4.21
N ASN A 33 -7.06 11.18 5.40
CA ASN A 33 -5.86 11.41 6.20
C ASN A 33 -5.12 10.12 6.57
N PHE A 34 -5.83 9.04 6.90
CA PHE A 34 -5.21 7.75 7.22
C PHE A 34 -4.62 7.09 5.96
N ALA A 35 -5.30 7.21 4.82
CA ALA A 35 -4.74 6.73 3.56
C ALA A 35 -3.45 7.50 3.19
N GLU A 36 -3.41 8.81 3.38
CA GLU A 36 -2.23 9.62 3.09
C GLU A 36 -1.08 9.35 4.06
N THR A 37 -1.33 9.24 5.37
CA THR A 37 -0.26 8.89 6.34
C THR A 37 0.29 7.50 6.08
N TRP A 38 -0.55 6.55 5.64
CA TRP A 38 -0.08 5.24 5.18
C TRP A 38 0.79 5.35 3.93
N ARG A 39 0.34 6.06 2.88
CA ARG A 39 1.10 6.31 1.65
C ARG A 39 2.46 6.94 1.94
N GLU A 40 2.49 7.96 2.79
CA GLU A 40 3.70 8.67 3.20
C GLU A 40 4.64 7.78 4.03
N SER A 41 4.09 6.96 4.94
CA SER A 41 4.89 5.99 5.68
C SER A 41 5.60 5.02 4.73
N LEU A 42 4.90 4.54 3.70
CA LEU A 42 5.49 3.65 2.69
C LEU A 42 6.52 4.38 1.81
N SER A 43 6.36 5.68 1.56
CA SER A 43 7.34 6.44 0.77
C SER A 43 8.69 6.62 1.47
N ARG A 44 8.76 6.28 2.76
CA ARG A 44 9.96 6.36 3.60
C ARG A 44 10.64 5.00 3.79
N LEU A 45 10.19 3.95 3.09
CA LEU A 45 10.86 2.65 3.11
C LEU A 45 12.31 2.81 2.64
N LYS A 46 13.24 2.18 3.36
CA LYS A 46 14.65 2.06 2.96
C LYS A 46 14.83 0.75 2.20
N LEU A 47 15.08 0.83 0.91
CA LEU A 47 15.22 -0.33 0.05
C LEU A 47 16.68 -0.47 -0.40
N PRO A 48 17.19 -1.70 -0.60
CA PRO A 48 18.52 -1.93 -1.15
C PRO A 48 18.67 -1.39 -2.59
N ASN A 49 19.90 -1.42 -3.10
CA ASN A 49 20.22 -1.17 -4.52
C ASN A 49 19.74 0.20 -5.04
N GLU A 50 19.79 1.22 -4.18
CA GLU A 50 19.40 2.61 -4.49
C GLU A 50 17.94 2.75 -4.97
N ILE A 51 17.08 1.76 -4.67
CA ILE A 51 15.68 1.81 -5.06
C ILE A 51 14.96 2.88 -4.23
N SER A 52 14.45 3.91 -4.91
CA SER A 52 13.58 4.91 -4.28
C SER A 52 12.17 4.33 -4.07
N ALA A 53 11.69 4.35 -2.82
CA ALA A 53 10.35 3.90 -2.45
C ALA A 53 9.27 4.92 -2.86
N THR A 54 9.12 5.20 -4.16
CA THR A 54 8.07 6.10 -4.64
C THR A 54 6.69 5.54 -4.29
N SER A 55 5.81 6.38 -3.73
CA SER A 55 4.48 5.96 -3.29
C SER A 55 3.45 6.99 -3.72
N LYS A 56 2.41 6.57 -4.44
CA LYS A 56 1.36 7.47 -4.96
C LYS A 56 -0.04 6.90 -4.70
N ILE A 57 -1.02 7.78 -4.62
CA ILE A 57 -2.44 7.43 -4.56
C ILE A 57 -3.03 7.44 -5.98
N ASN A 58 -3.77 6.39 -6.32
CA ASN A 58 -4.57 6.30 -7.56
C ASN A 58 -3.79 6.50 -8.89
N ASP A 59 -2.48 6.23 -8.93
CA ASP A 59 -1.64 6.41 -10.14
C ASP A 59 -1.73 5.21 -11.09
N THR A 60 -1.49 4.00 -10.56
CA THR A 60 -1.53 2.74 -11.33
C THR A 60 -2.86 2.02 -11.14
N PHE A 61 -3.37 2.03 -9.91
CA PHE A 61 -4.63 1.39 -9.52
C PHE A 61 -5.45 2.31 -8.64
N GLN A 62 -6.76 2.30 -8.83
CA GLN A 62 -7.70 3.19 -8.14
C GLN A 62 -8.42 2.51 -6.95
N GLY A 63 -8.13 1.23 -6.67
CA GLY A 63 -8.84 0.47 -5.64
C GLY A 63 -10.26 0.10 -6.05
N ASN A 64 -10.43 -0.41 -7.29
CA ASN A 64 -11.72 -0.80 -7.86
C ASN A 64 -12.16 -2.23 -7.56
N GLY A 65 -11.37 -2.97 -6.77
CA GLY A 65 -11.63 -4.37 -6.43
C GLY A 65 -12.94 -4.56 -5.66
N TYR A 66 -13.63 -5.67 -5.93
CA TYR A 66 -14.90 -6.02 -5.28
C TYR A 66 -14.77 -6.07 -3.76
N PHE A 67 -13.69 -6.65 -3.25
CA PHE A 67 -13.45 -6.77 -1.81
C PHE A 67 -13.46 -5.41 -1.09
N LEU A 68 -12.70 -4.44 -1.60
CA LEU A 68 -12.67 -3.09 -1.03
C LEU A 68 -14.06 -2.47 -1.04
N LYS A 69 -14.76 -2.49 -2.19
CA LYS A 69 -16.11 -1.92 -2.33
C LYS A 69 -17.09 -2.54 -1.35
N TYR A 70 -17.14 -3.88 -1.31
CA TYR A 70 -18.01 -4.63 -0.42
C TYR A 70 -17.78 -4.28 1.04
N ILE A 71 -16.51 -4.22 1.48
CA ILE A 71 -16.20 -3.88 2.87
C ILE A 71 -16.59 -2.44 3.18
N THR A 72 -16.27 -1.48 2.31
CA THR A 72 -16.63 -0.07 2.53
C THR A 72 -18.15 0.15 2.57
N GLU A 73 -18.91 -0.58 1.74
CA GLU A 73 -20.37 -0.51 1.73
C GLU A 73 -20.99 -1.09 3.01
N ASN A 74 -20.52 -2.25 3.47
CA ASN A 74 -21.16 -3.02 4.54
C ASN A 74 -20.60 -2.75 5.95
N PHE A 75 -19.37 -2.27 6.08
CA PHE A 75 -18.69 -2.08 7.37
C PHE A 75 -18.22 -0.64 7.56
N LYS A 76 -19.11 0.20 8.12
CA LYS A 76 -18.86 1.64 8.27
C LYS A 76 -17.66 1.99 9.14
N ASN A 77 -17.21 1.12 10.04
CA ASN A 77 -16.07 1.38 10.91
C ASN A 77 -14.80 0.65 10.46
N THR A 78 -14.72 0.28 9.18
CA THR A 78 -13.57 -0.42 8.61
C THR A 78 -12.99 0.37 7.45
N LEU A 79 -11.71 0.74 7.59
CA LEU A 79 -10.89 1.26 6.50
C LEU A 79 -10.18 0.10 5.80
N VAL A 80 -10.30 0.01 4.48
CA VAL A 80 -9.51 -0.91 3.64
C VAL A 80 -8.48 -0.10 2.86
N LEU A 81 -7.22 -0.52 2.93
CA LEU A 81 -6.10 0.11 2.23
C LEU A 81 -5.60 -0.83 1.12
N ALA A 82 -6.13 -0.69 -0.09
CA ALA A 82 -5.67 -1.43 -1.27
C ALA A 82 -4.28 -0.95 -1.68
N THR A 83 -3.26 -1.69 -1.28
CA THR A 83 -1.85 -1.32 -1.40
C THR A 83 -1.16 -2.27 -2.37
N GLU A 84 -0.68 -1.76 -3.50
CA GLU A 84 -0.02 -2.56 -4.52
C GLU A 84 1.48 -2.26 -4.60
N PHE A 85 2.31 -3.27 -4.36
CA PHE A 85 3.76 -3.18 -4.55
C PHE A 85 4.15 -3.52 -5.98
N LYS A 86 4.91 -2.64 -6.61
CA LYS A 86 5.67 -2.94 -7.82
C LYS A 86 6.56 -4.15 -7.48
N LYS A 87 6.61 -5.17 -8.34
CA LYS A 87 7.49 -6.34 -8.15
C LYS A 87 8.97 -5.99 -8.39
N ILE A 88 9.50 -5.07 -7.59
CA ILE A 88 10.91 -4.69 -7.53
C ILE A 88 11.75 -5.71 -6.78
N TYR A 89 11.10 -6.64 -6.07
CA TYR A 89 11.73 -7.68 -5.27
C TYR A 89 11.97 -8.97 -6.05
N CYS A 90 11.71 -8.98 -7.36
CA CYS A 90 12.02 -10.12 -8.22
C CYS A 90 12.22 -9.71 -9.68
N ASP A 91 12.86 -10.60 -10.45
CA ASP A 91 12.74 -10.63 -11.89
C ASP A 91 11.47 -11.39 -12.30
N GLU A 92 10.46 -10.66 -12.76
CA GLU A 92 9.17 -11.19 -13.20
C GLU A 92 9.26 -12.25 -14.32
N LEU A 93 10.27 -12.17 -15.20
CA LEU A 93 10.39 -13.03 -16.37
C LEU A 93 11.14 -14.33 -16.03
N ASN A 94 12.21 -14.18 -15.25
CA ASN A 94 13.08 -15.30 -14.87
C ASN A 94 12.64 -15.96 -13.55
N GLN A 95 11.65 -15.39 -12.86
CA GLN A 95 11.14 -15.88 -11.57
C GLN A 95 12.20 -15.93 -10.47
N ILE A 96 13.18 -15.01 -10.53
CA ILE A 96 14.26 -14.90 -9.56
C ILE A 96 13.85 -13.89 -8.50
N ILE A 97 13.80 -14.31 -7.23
CA ILE A 97 13.54 -13.40 -6.10
C ILE A 97 14.83 -12.71 -5.67
N PHE A 98 14.72 -11.45 -5.24
CA PHE A 98 15.78 -10.66 -4.60
C PHE A 98 15.50 -10.62 -3.08
N PRO A 99 16.06 -11.55 -2.30
CA PRO A 99 15.69 -11.75 -0.90
C PRO A 99 15.97 -10.51 -0.04
N GLU A 100 17.00 -9.74 -0.37
CA GLU A 100 17.37 -8.51 0.33
C GLU A 100 16.27 -7.44 0.23
N VAL A 101 15.59 -7.35 -0.92
CA VAL A 101 14.48 -6.41 -1.11
C VAL A 101 13.23 -6.89 -0.38
N VAL A 102 12.94 -8.20 -0.45
CA VAL A 102 11.83 -8.82 0.31
C VAL A 102 12.02 -8.57 1.81
N HIS A 103 13.20 -8.89 2.34
CA HIS A 103 13.53 -8.73 3.76
C HIS A 103 13.43 -7.26 4.20
N ALA A 104 13.93 -6.32 3.40
CA ALA A 104 13.83 -4.90 3.70
C ALA A 104 12.37 -4.42 3.78
N ILE A 105 11.51 -4.87 2.85
CA ILE A 105 10.08 -4.55 2.86
C ILE A 105 9.40 -5.17 4.09
N GLU A 106 9.63 -6.46 4.32
CA GLU A 106 9.01 -7.23 5.42
C GLU A 106 9.29 -6.59 6.78
N GLN A 107 10.57 -6.41 7.13
CA GLN A 107 10.99 -5.88 8.43
C GLN A 107 10.38 -4.51 8.72
N GLN A 108 10.32 -3.64 7.72
CA GLN A 108 9.76 -2.31 7.89
C GLN A 108 8.23 -2.31 7.92
N LEU A 109 7.56 -3.19 7.16
CA LEU A 109 6.10 -3.31 7.19
C LEU A 109 5.60 -3.79 8.55
N GLN A 110 6.30 -4.72 9.22
CA GLN A 110 5.93 -5.19 10.56
C GLN A 110 5.78 -4.01 11.55
N PHE A 111 6.71 -3.05 11.53
CA PHE A 111 6.63 -1.84 12.35
C PHE A 111 5.59 -0.84 11.84
N LYS A 112 5.58 -0.56 10.53
CA LYS A 112 4.73 0.48 9.94
C LYS A 112 3.24 0.15 10.05
N ILE A 113 2.85 -1.11 9.82
CA ILE A 113 1.47 -1.59 9.95
C ILE A 113 0.98 -1.42 11.39
N LYS A 114 1.81 -1.82 12.37
CA LYS A 114 1.48 -1.70 13.79
C LYS A 114 1.26 -0.24 14.17
N LYS A 115 2.23 0.62 13.84
CA LYS A 115 2.16 2.06 14.14
C LYS A 115 0.92 2.71 13.52
N HIS A 116 0.67 2.48 12.22
CA HIS A 116 -0.49 3.06 11.54
C HIS A 116 -1.82 2.55 12.11
N ALA A 117 -1.90 1.26 12.48
CA ALA A 117 -3.09 0.70 13.13
C ALA A 117 -3.33 1.29 14.52
N GLU A 118 -2.28 1.50 15.32
CA GLU A 118 -2.37 2.15 16.63
C GLU A 118 -2.88 3.59 16.52
N GLU A 119 -2.38 4.35 15.53
CA GLU A 119 -2.83 5.72 15.22
C GLU A 119 -4.32 5.72 14.83
N PHE A 120 -4.73 4.81 13.95
CA PHE A 120 -6.13 4.64 13.55
C PHE A 120 -7.03 4.32 14.74
N ILE A 121 -6.65 3.34 15.57
CA ILE A 121 -7.43 2.94 16.75
C ILE A 121 -7.52 4.10 17.75
N LYS A 122 -6.42 4.81 18.02
CA LYS A 122 -6.39 5.92 18.97
C LYS A 122 -7.36 7.03 18.55
N ALA A 123 -7.40 7.37 17.26
CA ALA A 123 -8.29 8.39 16.73
C ALA A 123 -9.78 8.00 16.79
N HIS A 124 -10.10 6.71 16.84
CA HIS A 124 -11.48 6.21 16.85
C HIS A 124 -11.92 5.60 18.20
N LYS A 125 -11.06 5.63 19.22
CA LYS A 125 -11.35 5.20 20.61
C LYS A 125 -12.06 6.26 21.45
N GLN A 126 -12.16 7.50 20.98
CA GLN A 126 -12.76 8.62 21.72
C GLN A 126 -14.24 8.90 21.35
N ASN A 127 -14.90 7.97 20.66
CA ASN A 127 -16.33 8.03 20.36
C ASN A 127 -17.10 7.01 21.20
#